data_AF-A0AAV2Z9S8-F1
#
_entry.id   AF-A0AAV2Z9S8-F1
#
_cell.length_a   1.000
_cell.length_b   1.000
_cell.length_c   1.000
_cell.angle_alpha   90.00
_cell.angle_beta   90.00
_cell.angle_gamma   90.00
#
_symmetry.space_group_name_H-M   'P 1'
#
loop_
_entity.id
_entity.type
_entity.pdbx_description
1 polymer ?
#
loop_
_entity_poly.entity_id
_entity_poly.type
_entity_poly.pdbx_seq_one_letter_code
_entity_poly.pdbx_strand_id
1 'polypeptide(L)'
;MQVDISTIIRARKCTDANDCETVFVEDYRYETIVVASDLENWFGVVALLRTLGQAYCYARVLLLMWSCYMVRAAEDADDRTSSCWARVRRGLFLFVRVPSQAVVYGSSIPIFCYALAHCIDAPNTYQILEHRFSTQLGLFKLNLPEFVRFAAIQMRSIWLLAAAAHLGVWFSTSYYWAPTNGLPGIPEYLIAKISSATIASQLRTLSFRNVNIESIHELSVSHRTATSIKQFTSGPLSGNKLLEGVLIDLKFVLCEYLSNAI
;
A
#
# COMPACT_ATOMS: atom_id res chain seq x y z
N MET A 1 -6.64 -2.53 -19.29
CA MET A 1 -6.70 -2.04 -20.69
C MET A 1 -7.31 -0.66 -20.66
N GLN A 2 -6.59 0.37 -21.10
CA GLN A 2 -7.09 1.74 -21.14
C GLN A 2 -7.89 1.94 -22.43
N VAL A 3 -9.15 2.32 -22.29
CA VAL A 3 -10.10 2.58 -23.37
C VAL A 3 -10.46 4.06 -23.31
N ASP A 4 -10.20 4.75 -24.42
CA ASP A 4 -10.63 6.13 -24.58
C ASP A 4 -11.94 6.11 -25.36
N ILE A 5 -13.00 6.67 -24.78
CA ILE A 5 -14.30 6.81 -25.42
C ILE A 5 -14.52 8.31 -25.64
N SER A 6 -14.53 8.76 -26.89
CA SER A 6 -14.88 10.14 -27.24
C SER A 6 -16.33 10.21 -27.68
N THR A 7 -17.12 11.09 -27.07
CA THR A 7 -18.49 11.40 -27.49
C THR A 7 -18.51 12.78 -28.11
N ILE A 8 -18.74 12.83 -29.41
CA ILE A 8 -18.87 14.09 -30.16
C ILE A 8 -20.35 14.42 -30.25
N ILE A 9 -20.77 15.48 -29.55
CA ILE A 9 -22.11 16.03 -29.62
C ILE A 9 -22.10 17.14 -30.66
N ARG A 10 -22.89 17.00 -31.72
CA ARG A 10 -23.06 18.02 -32.76
C ARG A 10 -24.50 18.50 -32.76
N ALA A 11 -24.74 19.75 -32.33
CA ALA A 11 -26.04 20.39 -32.50
C ALA A 11 -26.07 21.12 -33.85
N ARG A 12 -27.15 20.90 -34.61
CA ARG A 12 -27.42 21.60 -35.87
C ARG A 12 -28.73 22.35 -35.76
N LYS A 13 -28.77 23.53 -36.35
CA LYS A 13 -30.00 24.30 -36.54
C LYS A 13 -30.36 24.19 -38.01
N CYS A 14 -31.51 23.57 -38.28
CA CYS A 14 -32.01 23.40 -39.64
C CYS A 14 -33.15 24.38 -39.89
N THR A 15 -33.05 25.13 -40.98
CA THR A 15 -34.12 25.99 -41.50
C THR A 15 -35.03 25.21 -42.45
N ASP A 16 -34.45 24.27 -43.22
CA ASP A 16 -35.14 23.30 -44.08
C ASP A 16 -34.45 21.93 -44.02
N ALA A 17 -35.07 20.86 -44.54
CA ALA A 17 -34.53 19.49 -44.51
C ALA A 17 -33.13 19.34 -45.14
N ASN A 18 -32.76 20.24 -46.06
CA ASN A 18 -31.46 20.27 -46.74
C ASN A 18 -30.54 21.42 -46.30
N ASP A 19 -31.03 22.35 -45.45
CA ASP A 19 -30.28 23.53 -45.04
C ASP A 19 -30.11 23.55 -43.52
N CYS A 20 -29.04 22.88 -43.07
CA CYS A 20 -28.70 22.69 -41.67
C CYS A 20 -27.31 23.25 -41.37
N GLU A 21 -27.25 24.30 -40.56
CA GLU A 21 -26.00 24.86 -40.07
C GLU A 21 -25.60 24.23 -38.73
N THR A 22 -24.30 24.04 -38.50
CA THR A 22 -23.79 23.49 -37.25
C THR A 22 -23.59 24.61 -36.26
N VAL A 23 -24.40 24.64 -35.20
CA VAL A 23 -24.35 25.72 -34.20
C VAL A 23 -23.38 25.38 -33.07
N PHE A 24 -23.18 24.09 -32.80
CA PHE A 24 -22.40 23.66 -31.66
C PHE A 24 -21.78 22.28 -31.91
N VAL A 25 -20.49 22.14 -31.60
CA VAL A 25 -19.77 20.87 -31.57
C VAL A 25 -19.01 20.82 -30.26
N GLU A 26 -19.27 19.77 -29.48
CA GLU A 26 -18.60 19.53 -28.22
C GLU A 26 -18.05 18.09 -28.22
N ASP A 27 -16.79 17.94 -27.84
CA ASP A 27 -16.12 16.65 -27.73
C ASP A 27 -15.89 16.33 -26.26
N TYR A 28 -16.54 15.27 -25.78
CA TYR A 28 -16.32 14.73 -24.44
C TYR A 28 -15.46 13.49 -24.53
N ARG A 29 -14.23 13.59 -24.03
CA ARG A 29 -13.31 12.45 -23.95
C ARG A 29 -13.37 11.80 -22.56
N TYR A 30 -13.91 10.60 -22.52
CA TYR A 30 -13.93 9.74 -21.35
C TYR A 30 -12.71 8.83 -21.39
N GLU A 31 -11.89 8.86 -20.35
CA GLU A 31 -10.86 7.85 -20.13
C GLU A 31 -11.47 6.79 -19.21
N THR A 32 -11.66 5.57 -19.72
CA THR A 32 -12.12 4.44 -18.90
C THR A 32 -11.08 3.33 -18.93
N ILE A 33 -10.75 2.80 -17.75
CA ILE A 33 -9.78 1.70 -17.65
C ILE A 33 -10.56 0.46 -17.25
N VAL A 34 -10.59 -0.53 -18.16
CA VAL A 34 -11.07 -1.86 -17.83
C VAL A 34 -9.93 -2.59 -17.15
N VAL A 35 -9.99 -2.68 -15.82
CA VAL A 35 -9.06 -3.45 -15.00
C VAL A 35 -9.54 -4.90 -14.99
N ALA A 36 -9.06 -5.69 -15.95
CA ALA A 36 -9.13 -7.15 -15.84
C ALA A 36 -8.14 -7.56 -14.75
N SER A 37 -8.64 -7.99 -13.59
CA SER A 37 -7.82 -8.42 -12.47
C SER A 37 -8.36 -9.72 -11.91
N ASP A 38 -7.48 -10.68 -11.63
CA ASP A 38 -7.79 -11.92 -10.92
C ASP A 38 -7.97 -11.69 -9.41
N LEU A 39 -8.41 -10.49 -9.03
CA LEU A 39 -8.57 -10.02 -7.65
C LEU A 39 -9.44 -10.98 -6.83
N GLU A 40 -10.50 -11.51 -7.45
CA GLU A 40 -11.43 -12.44 -6.81
C GLU A 40 -10.77 -13.78 -6.44
N ASN A 41 -9.90 -14.31 -7.31
CA ASN A 41 -9.20 -15.57 -7.08
C ASN A 41 -8.11 -15.43 -5.99
N TRP A 42 -7.39 -14.31 -5.98
CA TRP A 42 -6.32 -14.07 -4.99
C TRP A 42 -6.82 -13.57 -3.65
N PHE A 43 -8.07 -13.10 -3.58
CA PHE A 43 -8.67 -12.58 -2.35
C PHE A 43 -8.64 -13.61 -1.22
N GLY A 44 -8.98 -14.87 -1.50
CA GLY A 44 -8.97 -15.94 -0.49
C GLY A 44 -7.57 -16.16 0.11
N VAL A 45 -6.54 -16.18 -0.73
CA VAL A 45 -5.14 -16.35 -0.30
C VAL A 45 -4.69 -15.17 0.57
N VAL A 46 -4.99 -13.95 0.13
CA VAL A 46 -4.65 -12.72 0.86
C VAL A 46 -5.38 -12.64 2.20
N ALA A 47 -6.66 -12.99 2.23
CA ALA A 47 -7.47 -13.04 3.44
C ALA A 47 -6.94 -14.08 4.43
N LEU A 48 -6.56 -15.27 3.94
CA LEU A 48 -5.96 -16.32 4.76
C LEU A 48 -4.63 -15.86 5.38
N LEU A 49 -3.71 -15.31 4.58
CA LEU A 49 -2.42 -14.80 5.06
C LEU A 49 -2.59 -13.76 6.16
N ARG A 50 -3.53 -12.82 5.97
CA ARG A 50 -3.84 -11.79 6.98
C ARG A 50 -4.45 -12.38 8.23
N THR A 51 -5.39 -13.31 8.08
CA THR A 51 -6.06 -13.97 9.22
C THR A 51 -5.05 -14.75 10.06
N LEU A 52 -4.13 -15.49 9.42
CA LEU A 52 -3.05 -16.21 10.11
C LEU A 52 -2.11 -15.25 10.84
N GLY A 53 -1.70 -14.16 10.19
CA GLY A 53 -0.88 -13.11 10.83
C GLY A 53 -1.57 -12.48 12.04
N GLN A 54 -2.86 -12.14 11.92
CA GLN A 54 -3.67 -11.58 13.01
C GLN A 54 -3.84 -12.57 14.16
N ALA A 55 -4.21 -13.81 13.87
CA ALA A 55 -4.40 -14.85 14.86
C ALA A 55 -3.12 -15.09 15.67
N TYR A 56 -1.96 -15.09 15.01
CA TYR A 56 -0.66 -15.21 15.67
C TYR A 56 -0.37 -14.01 16.59
N CYS A 57 -0.59 -12.78 16.11
CA CYS A 57 -0.41 -11.57 16.94
C CYS A 57 -1.35 -11.59 18.16
N TYR A 58 -2.62 -11.97 17.99
CA TYR A 58 -3.55 -12.08 19.10
C TYR A 58 -3.13 -13.16 20.10
N ALA A 59 -2.67 -14.32 19.63
CA ALA A 59 -2.13 -15.35 20.50
C ALA A 59 -0.96 -14.83 21.33
N ARG A 60 -0.01 -14.08 20.75
CA ARG A 60 1.09 -13.47 21.50
C ARG A 60 0.62 -12.45 22.53
N VAL A 61 -0.35 -11.60 22.19
CA VAL A 61 -0.91 -10.61 23.12
C VAL A 61 -1.60 -11.30 24.30
N LEU A 62 -2.37 -12.35 24.04
CA LEU A 62 -3.03 -13.14 25.09
C LEU A 62 -2.02 -13.87 25.97
N LEU A 63 -0.98 -14.47 25.38
CA LEU A 63 0.10 -15.12 26.12
C LEU A 63 0.90 -14.12 26.96
N LEU A 64 1.15 -12.91 26.46
CA LEU A 64 1.80 -11.85 27.23
C LEU A 64 0.94 -11.42 28.41
N MET A 65 -0.35 -11.18 28.19
CA MET A 65 -1.30 -10.85 29.26
C MET A 65 -1.34 -11.96 30.32
N TRP A 66 -1.43 -13.22 29.89
CA TRP A 66 -1.37 -14.39 30.77
C TRP A 66 -0.06 -14.44 31.56
N SER A 67 1.08 -14.21 30.91
CA SER A 67 2.40 -14.21 31.55
C SER A 67 2.50 -13.12 32.61
N CYS A 68 2.04 -11.90 32.31
CA CYS A 68 2.02 -10.80 33.28
C CYS A 68 1.12 -11.11 34.48
N TYR A 69 -0.02 -11.78 34.25
CA TYR A 69 -0.88 -12.25 35.33
C TYR A 69 -0.20 -13.31 36.19
N MET A 70 0.42 -14.33 35.58
CA MET A 70 1.08 -15.43 36.29
C MET A 70 2.27 -14.95 37.13
N VAL A 71 3.07 -14.00 36.62
CA VAL A 71 4.17 -13.39 37.38
C VAL A 71 3.65 -12.69 38.64
N ARG A 72 2.57 -11.90 38.52
CA ARG A 72 1.98 -11.22 39.68
C ARG A 72 1.27 -12.18 40.62
N ALA A 73 0.62 -13.22 40.09
CA ALA A 73 -0.01 -14.25 40.89
C ALA A 73 1.02 -15.05 41.72
N ALA A 74 2.24 -15.25 41.20
CA ALA A 74 3.32 -15.90 41.92
C ALA A 74 3.93 -15.00 43.02
N GLU A 75 4.12 -13.71 42.75
CA GLU A 75 4.59 -12.75 43.76
C GLU A 75 3.58 -12.56 44.90
N ASP A 76 2.29 -12.45 44.56
CA ASP A 76 1.19 -12.29 45.53
C ASP A 76 0.78 -13.61 46.22
N ALA A 77 1.42 -14.75 45.88
CA ALA A 77 1.18 -16.03 46.55
C ALA A 77 1.69 -16.03 48.01
N ASP A 78 2.71 -15.22 48.30
CA ASP A 78 3.21 -14.99 49.65
C ASP A 78 2.27 -14.07 50.46
N ASP A 79 1.46 -13.25 49.78
CA ASP A 79 0.63 -12.21 50.38
C ASP A 79 -0.86 -12.63 50.42
N ARG A 80 -1.22 -13.33 51.50
CA ARG A 80 -2.52 -14.03 51.72
C ARG A 80 -3.77 -13.14 51.71
N THR A 81 -3.63 -11.82 51.74
CA THR A 81 -4.72 -10.82 51.82
C THR A 81 -4.99 -10.11 50.49
N SER A 82 -4.25 -10.41 49.43
CA SER A 82 -4.39 -9.73 48.14
C SER A 82 -5.67 -10.17 47.40
N SER A 83 -6.56 -9.21 47.13
CA SER A 83 -7.77 -9.43 46.33
C SER A 83 -7.42 -9.82 44.89
N CYS A 84 -8.17 -10.77 44.31
CA CYS A 84 -8.03 -11.19 42.91
C CYS A 84 -8.06 -9.99 41.93
N TRP A 85 -8.88 -8.98 42.23
CA TRP A 85 -8.95 -7.78 41.40
C TRP A 85 -7.68 -6.91 41.46
N ALA A 86 -7.02 -6.85 42.62
CA ALA A 86 -5.74 -6.17 42.75
C ALA A 86 -4.66 -6.86 41.91
N ARG A 87 -4.67 -8.20 41.85
CA ARG A 87 -3.74 -9.01 41.03
C ARG A 87 -3.93 -8.75 39.55
N VAL A 88 -5.17 -8.79 39.07
CA VAL A 88 -5.51 -8.48 37.66
C VAL A 88 -5.09 -7.04 37.30
N ARG A 89 -5.37 -6.06 38.18
CA ARG A 89 -4.99 -4.67 37.94
C ARG A 89 -3.47 -4.48 37.87
N ARG A 90 -2.71 -5.13 38.76
CA ARG A 90 -1.23 -5.09 38.74
C ARG A 90 -0.66 -5.79 37.50
N GLY A 91 -1.24 -6.92 37.10
CA GLY A 91 -0.88 -7.62 35.87
C GLY A 91 -1.15 -6.77 34.62
N LEU A 92 -2.31 -6.11 34.56
CA LEU A 92 -2.66 -5.19 33.47
C LEU A 92 -1.70 -3.99 33.41
N PHE A 93 -1.33 -3.42 34.56
CA PHE A 93 -0.34 -2.33 34.62
C PHE A 93 1.02 -2.76 34.08
N LEU A 94 1.47 -3.99 34.39
CA LEU A 94 2.69 -4.56 33.84
C LEU A 94 2.57 -4.76 32.33
N PHE A 95 1.44 -5.29 31.85
CA PHE A 95 1.16 -5.48 30.43
C PHE A 95 1.24 -4.16 29.64
N VAL A 96 0.63 -3.08 30.14
CA VAL A 96 0.65 -1.76 29.48
C VAL A 96 2.05 -1.16 29.42
N ARG A 97 2.95 -1.55 30.33
CA ARG A 97 4.36 -1.09 30.32
C ARG A 97 5.21 -1.82 29.28
N VAL A 98 4.77 -2.97 28.78
CA VAL A 98 5.49 -3.71 27.74
C VAL A 98 5.34 -2.95 26.41
N PRO A 99 6.44 -2.59 25.73
CA PRO A 99 6.36 -1.91 24.45
C PRO A 99 5.64 -2.80 23.43
N SER A 100 4.54 -2.31 22.88
CA SER A 100 3.71 -3.04 21.91
C SER A 100 4.50 -3.43 20.65
N GLN A 101 5.47 -2.60 20.26
CA GLN A 101 6.34 -2.83 19.11
C GLN A 101 7.13 -4.14 19.26
N ALA A 102 7.67 -4.43 20.45
CA ALA A 102 8.40 -5.67 20.72
C ALA A 102 7.52 -6.93 20.61
N VAL A 103 6.22 -6.81 20.90
CA VAL A 103 5.28 -7.94 20.81
C VAL A 103 4.96 -8.25 19.35
N VAL A 104 4.71 -7.20 18.55
CA VAL A 104 4.29 -7.31 17.15
C VAL A 104 5.48 -7.62 16.24
N TYR A 105 6.58 -6.87 16.35
CA TYR A 105 7.76 -7.00 15.49
C TYR A 105 8.80 -7.98 16.00
N GLY A 106 8.68 -8.46 17.24
CA GLY A 106 9.58 -9.47 17.81
C GLY A 106 9.38 -10.88 17.26
N SER A 107 8.56 -11.09 16.23
CA SER A 107 8.44 -12.37 15.53
C SER A 107 8.33 -12.12 14.03
N SER A 108 9.08 -12.89 13.25
CA SER A 108 9.12 -12.72 11.79
C SER A 108 7.88 -13.31 11.09
N ILE A 109 7.17 -14.25 11.74
CA ILE A 109 6.00 -14.93 11.14
C ILE A 109 4.91 -13.96 10.70
N PRO A 110 4.32 -13.11 11.59
CA PRO A 110 3.27 -12.19 11.18
C PRO A 110 3.79 -11.20 10.13
N ILE A 111 5.03 -10.72 10.28
CA ILE A 111 5.66 -9.79 9.34
C ILE A 111 5.68 -10.38 7.92
N PHE A 112 6.17 -11.61 7.75
CA PHE A 112 6.22 -12.26 6.44
C PHE A 112 4.83 -12.57 5.90
N CYS A 113 3.88 -13.01 6.73
CA CYS A 113 2.49 -13.22 6.30
C CYS A 113 1.87 -11.94 5.73
N TYR A 114 2.05 -10.81 6.42
CA TYR A 114 1.56 -9.52 5.98
C TYR A 114 2.31 -8.96 4.77
N ALA A 115 3.64 -9.15 4.71
CA ALA A 115 4.46 -8.74 3.57
C ALA A 115 4.06 -9.49 2.29
N LEU A 116 3.87 -10.82 2.36
CA LEU A 116 3.40 -11.63 1.24
C LEU A 116 1.99 -11.24 0.81
N ALA A 117 1.08 -11.05 1.77
CA ALA A 117 -0.26 -10.55 1.48
C ALA A 117 -0.22 -9.18 0.78
N HIS A 118 0.74 -8.33 1.15
CA HIS A 118 0.92 -7.03 0.54
C HIS A 118 1.51 -7.11 -0.88
N CYS A 119 2.51 -7.96 -1.12
CA CYS A 119 3.04 -8.18 -2.47
C CYS A 119 1.96 -8.61 -3.48
N ILE A 120 0.99 -9.41 -3.02
CA ILE A 120 -0.11 -9.89 -3.87
C ILE A 120 -1.14 -8.79 -4.12
N ASP A 121 -1.46 -7.95 -3.13
CA ASP A 121 -2.53 -6.95 -3.24
C ASP A 121 -2.09 -5.56 -3.69
N ALA A 122 -0.82 -5.21 -3.51
CA ALA A 122 -0.25 -3.91 -3.84
C ALA A 122 -0.51 -3.50 -5.30
N PRO A 123 -0.21 -4.32 -6.33
CA PRO A 123 -0.40 -3.93 -7.74
C PRO A 123 -1.83 -3.50 -8.06
N ASN A 124 -2.79 -4.28 -7.59
CA ASN A 124 -4.21 -4.02 -7.82
C ASN A 124 -4.67 -2.77 -7.05
N THR A 125 -4.18 -2.63 -5.82
CA THR A 125 -4.49 -1.48 -4.97
C THR A 125 -3.97 -0.19 -5.57
N TYR A 126 -2.73 -0.16 -6.08
CA TYR A 126 -2.15 1.01 -6.72
C TYR A 126 -2.86 1.39 -8.01
N GLN A 127 -3.29 0.42 -8.82
CA GLN A 127 -4.07 0.70 -10.03
C GLN A 127 -5.43 1.34 -9.71
N ILE A 128 -6.12 0.84 -8.68
CA ILE A 128 -7.38 1.43 -8.20
C ILE A 128 -7.15 2.84 -7.65
N LEU A 129 -6.05 3.01 -6.91
CA LEU A 129 -5.67 4.27 -6.29
C LEU A 129 -5.38 5.34 -7.35
N GLU A 130 -4.55 5.00 -8.34
CA GLU A 130 -4.23 5.85 -9.48
C GLU A 130 -5.49 6.26 -10.25
N HIS A 131 -6.41 5.32 -10.47
CA HIS A 131 -7.68 5.62 -11.14
C HIS A 131 -8.51 6.63 -10.35
N ARG A 132 -8.59 6.48 -9.03
CA ARG A 132 -9.34 7.40 -8.16
C ARG A 132 -8.69 8.79 -8.06
N PHE A 133 -7.36 8.86 -8.15
CA PHE A 133 -6.62 10.14 -8.19
C PHE A 133 -6.56 10.77 -9.59
N SER A 134 -6.94 10.05 -10.65
CA SER A 134 -7.13 10.60 -11.98
C SER A 134 -8.48 11.32 -12.08
N THR A 135 -8.57 12.53 -11.54
CA THR A 135 -9.75 13.38 -11.73
C THR A 135 -9.63 14.18 -13.04
N GLN A 136 -10.63 14.08 -13.91
CA GLN A 136 -10.65 14.70 -15.25
C GLN A 136 -10.57 16.24 -15.27
N LEU A 137 -10.62 16.90 -14.10
CA LEU A 137 -10.60 18.37 -13.97
C LEU A 137 -9.62 18.87 -12.88
N GLY A 138 -8.79 18.00 -12.28
CA GLY A 138 -7.80 18.40 -11.25
C GLY A 138 -8.38 18.90 -9.91
N LEU A 139 -9.70 19.02 -9.77
CA LEU A 139 -10.39 19.38 -8.52
C LEU A 139 -10.61 18.12 -7.67
N PHE A 140 -9.61 17.75 -6.87
CA PHE A 140 -9.73 16.65 -5.92
C PHE A 140 -10.58 17.10 -4.71
N LYS A 141 -11.84 16.66 -4.64
CA LYS A 141 -12.66 16.83 -3.43
C LYS A 141 -12.18 15.83 -2.37
N LEU A 142 -11.33 16.29 -1.46
CA LEU A 142 -10.81 15.49 -0.34
C LEU A 142 -11.95 15.17 0.65
N ASN A 143 -12.55 14.01 0.53
CA ASN A 143 -13.32 13.43 1.62
C ASN A 143 -12.34 12.84 2.65
N LEU A 144 -12.23 13.47 3.82
CA LEU A 144 -11.41 12.98 4.94
C LEU A 144 -11.57 11.46 5.23
N PRO A 145 -12.79 10.87 5.29
CA PRO A 145 -12.92 9.44 5.57
C PRO A 145 -12.36 8.55 4.45
N GLU A 146 -12.45 8.99 3.19
CA GLU A 146 -11.87 8.25 2.07
C GLU A 146 -10.35 8.38 2.08
N PHE A 147 -9.83 9.58 2.35
CA PHE A 147 -8.40 9.82 2.49
C PHE A 147 -7.78 8.96 3.60
N VAL A 148 -8.40 8.87 4.77
CA VAL A 148 -7.90 8.01 5.88
C VAL A 148 -7.88 6.54 5.46
N ARG A 149 -8.89 6.07 4.72
CA ARG A 149 -8.90 4.70 4.19
C ARG A 149 -7.73 4.46 3.23
N PHE A 150 -7.45 5.40 2.32
CA PHE A 150 -6.31 5.28 1.41
C PHE A 150 -4.97 5.33 2.13
N ALA A 151 -4.80 6.28 3.06
CA ALA A 151 -3.61 6.38 3.89
C ALA A 151 -3.35 5.08 4.66
N ALA A 152 -4.39 4.49 5.27
CA ALA A 152 -4.27 3.22 6.01
C ALA A 152 -3.90 2.03 5.11
N ILE A 153 -4.38 2.01 3.87
CA ILE A 153 -4.01 1.00 2.88
C ILE A 153 -2.54 1.17 2.47
N GLN A 154 -2.12 2.41 2.23
CA GLN A 154 -0.77 2.77 1.81
C GLN A 154 0.29 2.47 2.90
N MET A 155 -0.05 2.69 4.18
CA MET A 155 0.81 2.33 5.31
C MET A 155 1.10 0.83 5.43
N ARG A 156 0.45 -0.04 4.64
CA ARG A 156 0.75 -1.49 4.63
C ARG A 156 2.13 -1.80 4.03
N SER A 157 2.76 -0.84 3.35
CA SER A 157 4.16 -0.89 2.92
C SER A 157 5.13 -1.08 4.09
N ILE A 158 4.73 -0.74 5.32
CA ILE A 158 5.51 -0.97 6.54
C ILE A 158 5.92 -2.44 6.72
N TRP A 159 5.08 -3.38 6.30
CA TRP A 159 5.36 -4.81 6.44
C TRP A 159 6.49 -5.28 5.52
N LEU A 160 6.64 -4.66 4.34
CA LEU A 160 7.76 -4.93 3.44
C LEU A 160 9.07 -4.39 4.01
N LEU A 161 9.03 -3.19 4.57
CA LEU A 161 10.19 -2.60 5.23
C LEU A 161 10.62 -3.42 6.46
N ALA A 162 9.66 -3.87 7.27
CA ALA A 162 9.92 -4.75 8.40
C ALA A 162 10.46 -6.12 7.96
N ALA A 163 9.94 -6.70 6.88
CA ALA A 163 10.47 -7.95 6.32
C ALA A 163 11.92 -7.77 5.83
N ALA A 164 12.20 -6.68 5.10
CA ALA A 164 13.55 -6.36 4.63
C ALA A 164 14.52 -6.14 5.80
N ALA A 165 14.09 -5.45 6.85
CA ALA A 165 14.84 -5.27 8.10
C ALA A 165 15.19 -6.61 8.75
N HIS A 166 14.21 -7.52 8.90
CA HIS A 166 14.43 -8.86 9.46
C HIS A 166 15.37 -9.71 8.59
N LEU A 167 15.22 -9.65 7.26
CA LEU A 167 16.14 -10.31 6.34
C LEU A 167 17.56 -9.74 6.46
N GLY A 168 17.71 -8.42 6.54
CA GLY A 168 19.00 -7.75 6.72
C GLY A 168 19.71 -8.17 8.01
N VAL A 169 18.98 -8.23 9.13
CA VAL A 169 19.52 -8.75 10.41
C VAL A 169 19.90 -10.22 10.27
N TRP A 170 19.07 -11.04 9.63
CA TRP A 170 19.37 -12.46 9.44
C TRP A 170 20.63 -12.67 8.58
N PHE A 171 20.78 -11.95 7.46
CA PHE A 171 21.98 -12.00 6.63
C PHE A 171 23.21 -11.51 7.38
N SER A 172 23.13 -10.36 8.05
CA SER A 172 24.24 -9.82 8.84
C SER A 172 24.68 -10.80 9.95
N THR A 173 23.72 -11.46 10.58
CA THR A 173 23.99 -12.43 11.65
C THR A 173 24.56 -13.74 11.09
N SER A 174 24.16 -14.16 9.89
CA SER A 174 24.65 -15.41 9.30
C SER A 174 26.08 -15.31 8.78
N TYR A 175 26.50 -14.13 8.31
CA TYR A 175 27.83 -13.94 7.72
C TYR A 175 28.88 -13.33 8.65
N TYR A 176 28.49 -12.42 9.55
CA TYR A 176 29.45 -11.58 10.30
C TYR A 176 29.23 -11.56 11.82
N TRP A 177 28.44 -12.49 12.36
CA TRP A 177 28.16 -12.49 13.79
C TRP A 177 29.36 -12.95 14.61
N ALA A 178 29.86 -12.05 15.45
CA ALA A 178 30.76 -12.34 16.55
C ALA A 178 30.17 -11.70 17.82
N PRO A 179 30.26 -12.35 19.00
CA PRO A 179 29.74 -11.79 20.26
C PRO A 179 30.27 -10.39 20.58
N THR A 180 31.45 -10.02 20.09
CA THR A 180 32.08 -8.71 20.27
C THR A 180 31.42 -7.58 19.49
N ASN A 181 30.73 -7.89 18.38
CA ASN A 181 30.16 -6.89 17.48
C ASN A 181 28.71 -6.53 17.83
N GLY A 182 28.09 -7.28 18.75
CA GLY A 182 26.67 -7.10 19.09
C GLY A 182 25.74 -7.46 17.93
N LEU A 183 24.44 -7.24 18.15
CA LEU A 183 23.41 -7.38 17.11
C LEU A 183 23.04 -5.98 16.59
N PRO A 184 22.96 -5.78 15.26
CA PRO A 184 22.50 -4.52 14.72
C PRO A 184 21.04 -4.28 15.11
N GLY A 185 20.79 -3.21 15.87
CA GLY A 185 19.44 -2.77 16.24
C GLY A 185 18.83 -1.93 15.14
N ILE A 186 17.62 -2.25 14.72
CA ILE A 186 16.86 -1.46 13.74
C ILE A 186 15.84 -0.61 14.50
N PRO A 187 15.87 0.73 14.40
CA PRO A 187 14.90 1.58 15.06
C PRO A 187 13.53 1.44 14.38
N GLU A 188 12.59 0.77 15.04
CA GLU A 188 11.26 0.46 14.47
C GLU A 188 10.44 1.72 14.12
N TYR A 189 10.66 2.83 14.84
CA TYR A 189 10.03 4.13 14.51
C TYR A 189 10.47 4.71 13.16
N LEU A 190 11.67 4.38 12.68
CA LEU A 190 12.14 4.81 11.36
C LEU A 190 11.31 4.15 10.25
N ILE A 191 10.97 2.88 10.42
CA ILE A 191 10.14 2.11 9.49
C ILE A 191 8.75 2.75 9.35
N ALA A 192 8.16 3.17 10.47
CA ALA A 192 6.87 3.86 10.49
C ALA A 192 6.92 5.24 9.80
N LYS A 193 8.01 6.00 10.01
CA LYS A 193 8.22 7.30 9.33
C LYS A 193 8.29 7.13 7.82
N ILE A 194 9.15 6.23 7.34
CA ILE A 194 9.33 5.96 5.92
C ILE A 194 8.02 5.47 5.30
N SER A 195 7.31 4.57 5.98
CA SER A 195 6.00 4.12 5.51
C SER A 195 4.99 5.27 5.43
N SER A 196 4.97 6.20 6.38
CA SER A 196 4.07 7.36 6.34
C SER A 196 4.39 8.33 5.20
N ALA A 197 5.66 8.45 4.79
CA ALA A 197 6.08 9.29 3.66
C ALA A 197 5.49 8.80 2.33
N THR A 198 5.22 7.49 2.19
CA THR A 198 4.56 6.93 1.00
C THR A 198 3.14 7.45 0.78
N ILE A 199 2.50 8.07 1.78
CA ILE A 199 1.20 8.74 1.61
C ILE A 199 1.37 10.03 0.80
N ALA A 200 2.46 10.77 1.03
CA ALA A 200 2.72 12.04 0.36
C ALA A 200 3.07 11.84 -1.12
N SER A 201 3.66 10.70 -1.50
CA SER A 201 4.04 10.42 -2.89
C SER A 201 2.85 10.25 -3.84
N GLN A 202 1.68 9.89 -3.31
CA GLN A 202 0.46 9.72 -4.10
C GLN A 202 -0.29 11.05 -4.33
N LEU A 203 0.08 12.11 -3.61
CA LEU A 203 -0.49 13.43 -3.79
C LEU A 203 0.05 14.05 -5.09
N ARG A 204 -0.67 13.81 -6.19
CA ARG A 204 -0.41 14.45 -7.47
C ARG A 204 -0.77 15.93 -7.38
N THR A 205 0.24 16.79 -7.27
CA THR A 205 0.06 18.25 -7.34
C THR A 205 0.25 18.71 -8.77
N LEU A 206 -0.68 19.52 -9.29
CA LEU A 206 -0.62 20.08 -10.65
C LEU A 206 0.67 20.90 -10.89
N SER A 207 1.22 21.51 -9.84
CA SER A 207 2.47 22.28 -9.88
C SER A 207 3.70 21.49 -10.32
N PHE A 208 3.71 20.17 -10.17
CA PHE A 208 4.84 19.31 -10.55
C PHE A 208 4.62 18.60 -11.89
N ARG A 209 3.47 18.82 -12.55
CA ARG A 209 3.15 18.16 -13.82
C ARG A 209 3.70 18.99 -14.98
N ASN A 210 4.78 18.52 -15.60
CA ASN A 210 5.20 19.03 -16.89
C ASN A 210 4.25 18.48 -17.98
N VAL A 211 3.42 19.34 -18.56
CA VAL A 211 2.48 19.00 -19.63
C VAL A 211 3.03 19.33 -21.02
N ASN A 212 4.35 19.53 -21.15
CA ASN A 212 4.94 19.76 -22.46
C ASN A 212 4.72 18.52 -23.34
N ILE A 213 4.15 18.75 -24.51
CA ILE A 213 3.86 17.69 -25.48
C ILE A 213 5.19 17.31 -26.13
N GLU A 214 5.79 16.20 -25.71
CA GLU A 214 7.08 15.75 -26.24
C GLU A 214 6.97 15.15 -27.65
N SER A 215 5.85 14.48 -27.98
CA SER A 215 5.61 13.93 -29.32
C SER A 215 4.14 13.62 -29.57
N ILE A 216 3.68 13.88 -30.79
CA ILE A 216 2.34 13.50 -31.28
C ILE A 216 2.51 12.37 -32.29
N HIS A 217 1.82 11.25 -32.09
CA HIS A 217 1.79 10.13 -33.03
C HIS A 217 0.38 9.94 -33.56
N GLU A 218 0.23 10.04 -34.89
CA GLU A 218 -1.01 9.69 -35.57
C GLU A 218 -1.12 8.16 -35.71
N LEU A 219 -2.19 7.58 -35.16
CA LEU A 219 -2.48 6.16 -35.28
C LEU A 219 -3.35 5.93 -36.52
N SER A 220 -2.97 4.97 -37.37
CA SER A 220 -3.72 4.64 -38.58
C SER A 220 -5.06 3.94 -38.27
N VAL A 221 -6.05 4.15 -39.15
CA VAL A 221 -7.50 3.84 -39.00
C VAL A 221 -7.83 2.35 -38.76
N SER A 222 -6.86 1.44 -38.93
CA SER A 222 -7.11 0.01 -38.73
C SER A 222 -7.17 -0.34 -37.24
N HIS A 223 -8.37 -0.73 -36.78
CA HIS A 223 -8.65 -1.13 -35.40
C HIS A 223 -7.75 -2.28 -34.90
N ARG A 224 -7.26 -3.15 -35.79
CA ARG A 224 -6.31 -4.23 -35.46
C ARG A 224 -4.87 -3.75 -35.30
N THR A 225 -4.49 -2.71 -36.04
CA THR A 225 -3.13 -2.15 -36.00
C THR A 225 -3.01 -1.20 -34.80
N ALA A 226 -4.05 -0.45 -34.48
CA ALA A 226 -4.12 0.39 -33.28
C ALA A 226 -4.06 -0.43 -31.97
N THR A 227 -4.73 -1.59 -31.92
CA THR A 227 -4.63 -2.50 -30.76
C THR A 227 -3.28 -3.19 -30.67
N SER A 228 -2.72 -3.64 -31.79
CA SER A 228 -1.38 -4.25 -31.83
C SER A 228 -0.29 -3.25 -31.44
N ILE A 229 -0.37 -2.00 -31.92
CA ILE A 229 0.58 -0.94 -31.56
C ILE A 229 0.42 -0.57 -30.09
N LYS A 230 -0.81 -0.39 -29.56
CA LYS A 230 -1.01 -0.17 -28.10
C LYS A 230 -0.45 -1.31 -27.26
N GLN A 231 -0.56 -2.57 -27.70
CA GLN A 231 0.08 -3.73 -27.06
C GLN A 231 1.62 -3.77 -27.20
N PHE A 232 2.17 -3.11 -28.21
CA PHE A 232 3.62 -3.08 -28.47
C PHE A 232 4.31 -1.88 -27.81
N THR A 233 3.65 -0.71 -27.76
CA THR A 233 4.14 0.50 -27.06
C THR A 233 3.84 0.48 -25.57
N SER A 234 2.85 -0.29 -25.11
CA SER A 234 2.94 -0.85 -23.77
C SER A 234 4.00 -1.93 -23.80
N GLY A 235 5.26 -1.51 -23.61
CA GLY A 235 6.45 -2.36 -23.65
C GLY A 235 6.30 -3.65 -22.82
N PRO A 236 7.22 -4.62 -22.99
CA PRO A 236 7.05 -6.02 -22.61
C PRO A 236 6.46 -6.18 -21.22
N LEU A 237 5.14 -6.35 -21.19
CA LEU A 237 4.29 -6.38 -20.02
C LEU A 237 4.16 -7.81 -19.50
N SER A 238 5.27 -8.55 -19.49
CA SER A 238 5.33 -9.96 -19.09
C SER A 238 6.37 -10.09 -17.98
N GLY A 239 5.92 -10.05 -16.73
CA GLY A 239 6.72 -10.41 -15.55
C GLY A 239 6.59 -9.48 -14.33
N ASN A 240 6.52 -8.16 -14.52
CA ASN A 240 6.81 -7.22 -13.43
C ASN A 240 5.63 -6.41 -12.86
N LYS A 241 4.39 -6.62 -13.32
CA LYS A 241 3.23 -5.90 -12.73
C LYS A 241 3.04 -6.22 -11.24
N LEU A 242 3.40 -7.43 -10.81
CA LEU A 242 3.32 -7.82 -9.40
C LEU A 242 4.34 -7.06 -8.54
N LEU A 243 5.44 -6.65 -9.15
CA LEU A 243 6.52 -5.88 -8.53
C LEU A 243 6.36 -4.37 -8.73
N GLU A 244 5.55 -3.89 -9.66
CA GLU A 244 5.47 -2.45 -9.99
C GLU A 244 5.03 -1.60 -8.78
N GLY A 245 4.02 -2.05 -8.03
CA GLY A 245 3.59 -1.41 -6.78
C GLY A 245 4.68 -1.45 -5.70
N VAL A 246 5.33 -2.61 -5.54
CA VAL A 246 6.42 -2.80 -4.58
C VAL A 246 7.67 -2.00 -4.97
N LEU A 247 7.95 -1.85 -6.26
CA LEU A 247 9.06 -1.09 -6.81
C LEU A 247 8.83 0.42 -6.67
N ILE A 248 7.58 0.88 -6.74
CA ILE A 248 7.23 2.27 -6.41
C ILE A 248 7.57 2.51 -4.94
N ASP A 249 7.11 1.65 -4.03
CA ASP A 249 7.45 1.75 -2.60
C ASP A 249 8.96 1.69 -2.36
N LEU A 250 9.66 0.76 -3.01
CA LEU A 250 11.11 0.59 -2.87
C LEU A 250 11.91 1.79 -3.42
N LYS A 251 11.48 2.37 -4.55
CA LYS A 251 12.10 3.57 -5.13
C LYS A 251 11.96 4.77 -4.20
N PHE A 252 10.80 4.94 -3.56
CA PHE A 252 10.60 6.01 -2.59
C PHE A 252 11.39 5.80 -1.32
N VAL A 253 11.43 4.58 -0.79
CA VAL A 253 12.27 4.21 0.35
C VAL A 253 13.74 4.51 0.08
N LEU A 254 14.24 4.16 -1.11
CA LEU A 254 15.62 4.46 -1.51
C LEU A 254 15.87 5.96 -1.64
N CYS A 255 14.90 6.72 -2.18
CA CYS A 255 15.02 8.17 -2.32
C CYS A 255 15.06 8.89 -0.96
N GLU A 256 14.23 8.47 0.00
CA GLU A 256 14.22 9.02 1.37
C GLU A 256 15.47 8.62 2.16
N TYR A 257 15.96 7.39 1.98
CA TYR A 257 17.23 6.95 2.57
C TYR A 257 18.43 7.75 2.02
N LEU A 258 18.49 7.96 0.70
CA LEU A 258 19.51 8.79 0.06
C LEU A 258 19.43 10.25 0.49
N SER A 259 18.22 10.79 0.66
CA SER A 259 18.03 12.17 1.13
C SER A 259 18.46 12.39 2.59
N ASN A 260 18.45 11.36 3.44
CA ASN A 260 18.92 11.45 4.82
C ASN A 260 20.43 11.14 4.97
N ALA A 261 21.07 10.64 3.92
CA ALA A 261 22.50 10.31 3.89
C ALA A 261 23.39 11.43 3.33
N ILE A 262 22.77 12.52 2.82
CA ILE A 262 23.40 13.77 2.37
C ILE A 262 23.17 14.84 3.44
#